data_AF-A0A212U2F7-F1
#
_entry.id   AF-A0A212U2F7-F1
#
_cell.length_a   1.000
_cell.length_b   1.000
_cell.length_c   1.000
_cell.angle_alpha   90.00
_cell.angle_beta   90.00
_cell.angle_gamma   90.00
#
_symmetry.space_group_name_H-M   'P 1'
#
loop_
_entity.id
_entity.type
_entity.pdbx_description
1 polymer ?
#
loop_
_entity_poly.entity_id
_entity_poly.type
_entity_poly.pdbx_seq_one_letter_code
_entity_poly.pdbx_strand_id
1 'polypeptide(L)'
;MTELIQTINTHGLALFGELLWPIVWTLLKIVIIVLPMFGCVAYLTLWERKLIGWMHIRLGPNRVGPLGLLQPIADALKLLLKEVIIPSKANKVLYIVAPVMVIAPAFAAWAVVPFQAELVLANVNAGLLYVMAITSIGVYGIILAGWASNSKYAFLGAMRASAQMVSYEIAMGFALASILIISGTLNITDIVKSQQTGYFASLGLNFLSWNWLPLLPMFLIYFISGVAELNRHPFDVVEGESEIVAGHMIEYSGMAFAMFFLAEYANMILIAALTSIMFFGGWSPIIDAPVLRDIPGFFWLVGKTFFFLSCFIWLRASFPRYRYDQIMRLGWKVFIPISIFWILLVGAWVLSPWNIWK
;
A
#
# COMPACT_ATOMS: atom_id res chain seq x y z
N MET A 1 -19.99 10.91 -17.13
CA MET A 1 -18.55 11.13 -16.83
C MET A 1 -17.74 11.26 -18.11
N THR A 2 -17.90 10.34 -19.06
CA THR A 2 -17.20 10.30 -20.36
C THR A 2 -17.45 11.54 -21.23
N GLU A 3 -18.69 12.03 -21.34
CA GLU A 3 -19.00 13.26 -22.11
C GLU A 3 -18.31 14.51 -21.54
N LEU A 4 -18.35 14.69 -20.22
CA LEU A 4 -17.67 15.80 -19.55
C LEU A 4 -16.15 15.77 -19.77
N ILE A 5 -15.53 14.59 -19.70
CA ILE A 5 -14.10 14.41 -19.96
C ILE A 5 -13.77 14.71 -21.43
N GLN A 6 -14.64 14.34 -22.37
CA GLN A 6 -14.49 14.65 -23.78
C GLN A 6 -14.57 16.17 -24.02
N THR A 7 -15.56 16.86 -23.44
CA THR A 7 -15.69 18.32 -23.53
C THR A 7 -14.48 19.05 -22.94
N ILE A 8 -13.96 18.59 -21.79
CA ILE A 8 -12.74 19.15 -21.18
C ILE A 8 -11.54 18.94 -22.10
N ASN A 9 -11.39 17.76 -22.70
CA ASN A 9 -10.30 17.49 -23.64
C ASN A 9 -10.39 18.34 -24.91
N THR A 10 -11.58 18.53 -25.48
CA THR A 10 -11.73 19.35 -26.69
C THR A 10 -11.42 20.82 -26.42
N HIS A 11 -11.86 21.38 -25.30
CA HIS A 11 -11.54 22.77 -24.92
C HIS A 11 -10.06 22.93 -24.52
N GLY A 12 -9.52 21.93 -23.83
CA GLY A 12 -8.11 21.93 -23.43
C GLY A 12 -7.15 21.86 -24.61
N LEU A 13 -7.45 21.02 -25.61
CA LEU A 13 -6.72 20.95 -26.87
C LEU A 13 -6.79 22.28 -27.63
N ALA A 14 -7.94 22.96 -27.61
CA ALA A 14 -8.11 24.26 -28.27
C ALA A 14 -7.30 25.39 -27.60
N LEU A 15 -7.10 25.34 -26.28
CA LEU A 15 -6.40 26.38 -25.51
C LEU A 15 -4.88 26.19 -25.47
N PHE A 16 -4.42 24.95 -25.28
CA PHE A 16 -2.99 24.65 -25.02
C PHE A 16 -2.29 23.97 -26.21
N GLY A 17 -3.03 23.57 -27.24
CA GLY A 17 -2.50 22.81 -28.38
C GLY A 17 -2.19 21.35 -28.03
N GLU A 18 -1.88 20.56 -29.06
CA GLU A 18 -1.70 19.10 -28.95
C GLU A 18 -0.51 18.68 -28.07
N LEU A 19 0.49 19.56 -27.92
CA LEU A 19 1.74 19.22 -27.23
C LEU A 19 1.71 19.51 -25.73
N LEU A 20 1.05 20.60 -25.30
CA LEU A 20 1.00 20.99 -23.89
C LEU A 20 -0.21 20.42 -23.15
N TRP A 21 -1.33 20.21 -23.84
CA TRP A 21 -2.55 19.70 -23.20
C TRP A 21 -2.37 18.35 -22.50
N PRO A 22 -1.69 17.32 -23.09
CA PRO A 22 -1.48 16.05 -22.40
C PRO A 22 -0.70 16.19 -21.09
N ILE A 23 0.27 17.11 -21.04
CA ILE A 23 1.09 17.36 -19.84
C ILE A 23 0.22 17.99 -18.75
N VAL A 24 -0.52 19.05 -19.09
CA VAL A 24 -1.42 19.73 -18.15
C VAL A 24 -2.50 18.77 -17.63
N TRP A 25 -3.09 17.97 -18.51
CA TRP A 25 -4.09 16.98 -18.16
C TRP A 25 -3.54 15.90 -17.23
N THR A 26 -2.32 15.42 -17.49
CA THR A 26 -1.66 14.45 -16.62
C THR A 26 -1.33 15.03 -15.24
N LEU A 27 -0.82 16.26 -15.18
CA LEU A 27 -0.57 16.96 -13.91
C LEU A 27 -1.85 17.15 -13.11
N LEU A 28 -2.95 17.54 -13.76
CA LEU A 28 -4.25 17.68 -13.10
C LEU A 28 -4.73 16.35 -12.52
N LYS A 29 -4.61 15.24 -13.26
CA LYS A 29 -4.94 13.91 -12.73
C LYS A 29 -4.06 13.52 -11.54
N ILE A 30 -2.76 13.81 -11.59
CA ILE A 30 -1.83 13.56 -10.47
C ILE A 30 -2.29 14.34 -9.23
N VAL A 31 -2.61 15.62 -9.37
CA VAL A 31 -3.09 16.45 -8.26
C VAL A 31 -4.40 15.90 -7.67
N ILE A 32 -5.33 15.44 -8.52
CA ILE A 32 -6.58 14.82 -8.09
C ILE A 32 -6.37 13.51 -7.32
N ILE A 33 -5.28 12.78 -7.56
CA ILE A 33 -4.96 11.55 -6.80
C ILE A 33 -4.20 11.89 -5.52
N VAL A 34 -3.18 12.74 -5.63
CA VAL A 34 -2.25 13.04 -4.54
C VAL A 34 -2.91 13.83 -3.41
N LEU A 35 -3.74 14.84 -3.72
CA LEU A 35 -4.39 15.67 -2.69
C LEU A 35 -5.34 14.86 -1.79
N PRO A 36 -6.29 14.06 -2.32
CA PRO A 36 -7.10 13.18 -1.49
C PRO A 36 -6.26 12.14 -0.75
N MET A 37 -5.17 11.65 -1.34
CA MET A 37 -4.27 10.70 -0.67
C MET A 37 -3.66 11.28 0.60
N PHE A 38 -3.19 12.53 0.59
CA PHE A 38 -2.74 13.22 1.81
C PHE A 38 -3.85 13.27 2.87
N GLY A 39 -5.09 13.55 2.45
CA GLY A 39 -6.26 13.51 3.33
C GLY A 39 -6.50 12.11 3.91
N CYS A 40 -6.51 11.08 3.08
CA CYS A 40 -6.67 9.69 3.49
C CYS A 40 -5.61 9.27 4.50
N VAL A 41 -4.34 9.60 4.25
CA VAL A 41 -3.25 9.31 5.17
C VAL A 41 -3.44 10.04 6.50
N ALA A 42 -3.74 11.34 6.46
CA ALA A 42 -3.96 12.12 7.67
C ALA A 42 -5.10 11.54 8.53
N TYR A 43 -6.24 11.22 7.93
CA TYR A 43 -7.38 10.64 8.64
C TYR A 43 -7.18 9.17 9.03
N LEU A 44 -6.33 8.42 8.33
CA LEU A 44 -5.95 7.07 8.74
C LEU A 44 -5.24 7.07 10.09
N THR A 45 -4.39 8.08 10.36
CA THR A 45 -3.76 8.22 11.69
C THR A 45 -4.78 8.45 12.81
N LEU A 46 -5.86 9.19 12.53
CA LEU A 46 -6.96 9.40 13.48
C LEU A 46 -7.76 8.11 13.66
N TRP A 47 -8.06 7.41 12.56
CA TRP A 47 -8.77 6.14 12.58
C TRP A 47 -8.04 5.10 13.42
N GLU A 48 -6.73 4.97 13.21
CA GLU A 48 -5.88 4.06 13.98
C GLU A 48 -5.96 4.35 15.49
N ARG A 49 -5.80 5.62 15.89
CA ARG A 49 -5.90 6.03 17.30
C ARG A 49 -7.28 5.73 17.91
N LYS A 50 -8.35 5.88 17.13
CA LYS A 50 -9.72 5.61 17.58
C LYS A 50 -9.99 4.12 17.71
N LEU A 51 -9.65 3.33 16.69
CA LEU A 51 -9.90 1.90 16.67
C LEU A 51 -9.13 1.17 17.78
N ILE A 52 -7.84 1.47 17.95
CA ILE A 52 -7.03 0.91 19.06
C ILE A 52 -7.58 1.39 20.41
N GLY A 53 -8.01 2.65 20.51
CA GLY A 53 -8.67 3.17 21.71
C GLY A 53 -9.87 2.31 22.10
N TRP A 54 -10.80 2.11 21.17
CA TRP A 54 -12.01 1.32 21.41
C TRP A 54 -11.71 -0.13 21.78
N MET A 55 -10.74 -0.76 21.12
CA MET A 55 -10.29 -2.11 21.47
C MET A 55 -9.73 -2.21 22.89
N HIS A 56 -9.04 -1.17 23.36
CA HIS A 56 -8.47 -1.09 24.71
C HIS A 56 -9.42 -0.44 25.73
N ILE A 57 -10.73 -0.34 25.41
CA ILE A 57 -11.76 0.23 26.31
C ILE A 57 -11.40 1.66 26.75
N ARG A 58 -10.86 2.47 25.83
CA ARG A 58 -10.60 3.89 26.04
C ARG A 58 -11.05 4.73 24.84
N LEU A 59 -11.31 6.01 25.07
CA LEU A 59 -11.66 6.91 23.98
C LEU A 59 -10.38 7.35 23.25
N GLY A 60 -10.44 7.32 21.91
CA GLY A 60 -9.43 7.97 21.07
C GLY A 60 -9.48 9.51 21.15
N PRO A 61 -8.70 10.22 20.34
CA PRO A 61 -8.67 11.69 20.33
C PRO A 61 -10.08 12.29 20.18
N ASN A 62 -10.49 13.11 21.15
CA ASN A 62 -11.84 13.71 21.21
C ASN A 62 -11.88 15.21 21.51
N ARG A 63 -10.74 15.87 21.75
CA ARG A 63 -10.68 17.29 22.17
C ARG A 63 -10.39 18.27 21.03
N VAL A 64 -9.59 17.90 20.04
CA VAL A 64 -9.18 18.79 18.95
C VAL A 64 -10.26 18.78 17.85
N GLY A 65 -11.25 19.67 17.99
CA GLY A 65 -12.41 19.77 17.11
C GLY A 65 -13.53 18.75 17.42
N PRO A 66 -14.66 18.79 16.69
CA PRO A 66 -15.77 17.86 16.90
C PRO A 66 -15.28 16.43 16.68
N LEU A 67 -15.46 15.56 17.68
CA LEU A 67 -15.02 14.16 17.65
C LEU A 67 -13.52 13.97 17.34
N GLY A 68 -12.67 14.97 17.54
CA GLY A 68 -11.23 14.90 17.23
C GLY A 68 -10.89 14.98 15.73
N LEU A 69 -11.82 15.38 14.86
CA LEU A 69 -11.60 15.42 13.41
C LEU A 69 -10.49 16.40 12.97
N LEU A 70 -10.18 17.40 13.79
CA LEU A 70 -9.12 18.36 13.51
C LEU A 70 -7.75 17.90 14.02
N GLN A 71 -7.66 16.74 14.68
CA GLN A 71 -6.41 16.22 15.24
C GLN A 71 -5.31 16.02 14.18
N PRO A 72 -5.55 15.39 13.01
CA PRO A 72 -4.49 15.21 12.02
C PRO A 72 -3.96 16.54 11.47
N ILE A 73 -4.83 17.54 11.31
CA ILE A 73 -4.46 18.88 10.85
C ILE A 73 -3.59 19.57 11.89
N ALA A 74 -3.94 19.46 13.17
CA ALA A 74 -3.12 19.99 14.27
C ALA A 74 -1.74 19.30 14.35
N ASP A 75 -1.69 17.98 14.17
CA ASP A 75 -0.44 17.22 14.16
C ASP A 75 0.45 17.63 12.97
N ALA A 76 -0.13 17.79 11.78
CA ALA A 76 0.58 18.27 10.59
C ALA A 76 1.12 19.70 10.78
N LEU A 77 0.28 20.63 11.26
CA LEU A 77 0.69 22.01 11.52
C LEU A 77 1.81 22.08 12.57
N LYS A 78 1.69 21.28 13.63
CA LYS A 78 2.74 21.16 14.66
C LYS A 78 4.08 20.73 14.05
N LEU A 79 4.07 19.72 13.18
CA LEU A 79 5.30 19.20 12.58
C LEU A 79 5.90 20.16 11.55
N LEU A 80 5.07 20.95 10.85
CA LEU A 80 5.52 22.01 9.94
C LEU A 80 6.16 23.19 10.67
N LEU A 81 5.63 23.56 11.85
CA LEU A 81 6.17 24.65 12.67
C LEU A 81 7.39 24.23 13.51
N LYS A 82 7.68 22.93 13.58
CA LYS A 82 8.78 22.41 14.39
C LYS A 82 10.12 22.62 13.69
N GLU A 83 11.13 23.02 14.47
CA GLU A 83 12.48 23.24 13.98
C GLU A 83 13.08 21.96 13.36
N VAL A 84 13.70 22.12 12.19
CA VAL A 84 14.41 21.06 11.48
C VAL A 84 15.87 21.07 11.92
N ILE A 85 16.21 20.15 12.82
CA ILE A 85 17.58 19.97 13.31
C ILE A 85 18.31 19.00 12.38
N ILE A 86 19.48 19.42 11.90
CA ILE A 86 20.38 18.58 11.09
C ILE A 86 21.66 18.34 11.89
N PRO A 87 22.05 17.07 12.17
CA PRO A 87 23.27 16.79 12.92
C PRO A 87 24.52 17.33 12.21
N SER A 88 25.49 17.85 12.97
CA SER A 88 26.70 18.46 12.41
C SER A 88 27.60 17.47 11.66
N LYS A 89 27.60 16.21 12.08
CA LYS A 89 28.36 15.12 11.45
C LYS A 89 27.61 14.41 10.33
N ALA A 90 26.35 14.78 10.05
CA ALA A 90 25.55 14.15 9.00
C ALA A 90 25.93 14.66 7.61
N ASN A 91 25.74 13.81 6.59
CA ASN A 91 25.84 14.26 5.20
C ASN A 91 24.57 15.02 4.81
N LYS A 92 24.68 16.34 4.66
CA LYS A 92 23.53 17.24 4.40
C LYS A 92 22.72 16.87 3.15
N VAL A 93 23.39 16.47 2.07
CA VAL A 93 22.70 16.16 0.80
C VAL A 93 21.87 14.89 0.97
N LEU A 94 22.50 13.81 1.44
CA LEU A 94 21.81 12.53 1.64
C LEU A 94 20.72 12.64 2.70
N TYR A 95 20.94 13.45 3.74
CA TYR A 95 19.97 13.64 4.82
C TYR A 95 18.66 14.27 4.32
N ILE A 96 18.73 15.21 3.37
CA ILE A 96 17.55 15.87 2.78
C ILE A 96 16.91 14.99 1.69
N VAL A 97 17.72 14.30 0.88
CA VAL A 97 17.24 13.47 -0.23
C VAL A 97 16.57 12.18 0.28
N ALA A 98 17.05 11.59 1.38
CA ALA A 98 16.55 10.30 1.85
C ALA A 98 15.04 10.30 2.16
N PRO A 99 14.46 11.26 2.92
CA PRO A 99 13.02 11.33 3.10
C PRO A 99 12.22 11.47 1.79
N VAL A 100 12.76 12.22 0.82
CA VAL A 100 12.15 12.38 -0.52
C VAL A 100 12.14 11.04 -1.28
N MET A 101 13.22 10.27 -1.16
CA MET A 101 13.34 8.94 -1.75
C MET A 101 12.43 7.88 -1.10
N VAL A 102 11.92 8.12 0.11
CA VAL A 102 10.93 7.22 0.74
C VAL A 102 9.51 7.60 0.32
N ILE A 103 9.20 8.90 0.29
CA ILE A 103 7.85 9.37 -0.04
C ILE A 103 7.54 9.32 -1.54
N ALA A 104 8.49 9.66 -2.42
CA ALA A 104 8.23 9.74 -3.85
C ALA A 104 7.77 8.38 -4.45
N PRO A 105 8.41 7.24 -4.13
CA PRO A 105 7.92 5.93 -4.57
C PRO A 105 6.52 5.59 -4.04
N ALA A 106 6.23 5.92 -2.78
CA ALA A 106 4.94 5.64 -2.15
C ALA A 106 3.77 6.28 -2.90
N PHE A 107 3.97 7.50 -3.44
CA PHE A 107 2.98 8.17 -4.27
C PHE A 107 3.07 7.76 -5.76
N ALA A 108 4.27 7.52 -6.29
CA ALA A 108 4.45 7.09 -7.68
C ALA A 108 3.76 5.75 -7.97
N ALA A 109 3.77 4.82 -7.02
CA ALA A 109 3.11 3.52 -7.16
C ALA A 109 1.58 3.64 -7.45
N TRP A 110 0.93 4.72 -7.02
CA TRP A 110 -0.50 4.96 -7.29
C TRP A 110 -0.81 5.28 -8.75
N ALA A 111 0.19 5.55 -9.58
CA ALA A 111 -0.01 5.87 -10.99
C ALA A 111 -0.69 4.75 -11.79
N VAL A 112 -0.49 3.50 -11.39
CA VAL A 112 -1.03 2.32 -12.09
C VAL A 112 -2.20 1.68 -11.36
N VAL A 113 -2.57 2.17 -10.18
CA VAL A 113 -3.66 1.61 -9.36
C VAL A 113 -5.01 2.03 -9.95
N PRO A 114 -5.85 1.07 -10.41
CA PRO A 114 -7.17 1.38 -10.93
C PRO A 114 -8.18 1.61 -9.79
N PHE A 115 -8.92 2.72 -9.88
CA PHE A 115 -10.01 3.03 -8.96
C PHE A 115 -11.37 2.49 -9.45
N GLN A 116 -11.50 2.30 -10.76
CA GLN A 116 -12.63 1.71 -11.47
C GLN A 116 -12.13 1.23 -12.85
N ALA A 117 -12.92 0.47 -13.59
CA ALA A 117 -12.56 -0.12 -14.89
C ALA A 117 -11.89 0.85 -15.89
N GLU A 118 -12.30 2.13 -15.93
CA GLU A 118 -11.70 3.17 -16.80
C GLU A 118 -10.98 4.27 -16.01
N LEU A 119 -11.07 4.26 -14.68
CA LEU A 119 -10.49 5.31 -13.82
C LEU A 119 -9.10 4.87 -13.34
N VAL A 120 -8.11 4.99 -14.23
CA VAL A 120 -6.69 4.78 -13.94
C VAL A 120 -5.88 5.93 -14.52
N LEU A 121 -4.83 6.37 -13.80
CA LEU A 121 -3.97 7.46 -14.27
C LEU A 121 -3.19 7.03 -15.52
N ALA A 122 -2.46 5.91 -15.41
CA ALA A 122 -1.71 5.30 -16.49
C ALA A 122 -2.05 3.81 -16.59
N ASN A 123 -2.73 3.42 -17.68
CA ASN A 123 -3.00 2.03 -17.99
C ASN A 123 -1.76 1.40 -18.64
N VAL A 124 -0.89 0.80 -17.82
CA VAL A 124 0.37 0.20 -18.27
C VAL A 124 0.22 -1.32 -18.33
N ASN A 125 0.60 -1.92 -19.47
CA ASN A 125 0.55 -3.38 -19.66
C ASN A 125 1.34 -4.14 -18.58
N ALA A 126 2.47 -3.59 -18.15
CA ALA A 126 3.32 -4.12 -17.08
C ALA A 126 3.05 -3.44 -15.72
N GLY A 127 1.78 -3.11 -15.42
CA GLY A 127 1.41 -2.34 -14.22
C GLY A 127 1.86 -3.01 -12.92
N LEU A 128 1.75 -4.33 -12.79
CA LEU A 128 2.20 -5.03 -11.58
C LEU A 128 3.72 -4.97 -11.39
N LEU A 129 4.50 -5.15 -12.46
CA LEU A 129 5.96 -5.04 -12.41
C LEU A 129 6.40 -3.61 -12.06
N TYR A 130 5.66 -2.60 -12.55
CA TYR A 130 5.88 -1.21 -12.18
C TYR A 130 5.72 -1.00 -10.67
N VAL A 131 4.64 -1.51 -10.06
CA VAL A 131 4.44 -1.41 -8.60
C VAL A 131 5.62 -2.03 -7.86
N MET A 132 5.98 -3.27 -8.20
CA MET A 132 7.10 -3.98 -7.54
C MET A 132 8.42 -3.22 -7.69
N ALA A 133 8.72 -2.70 -8.88
CA ALA A 133 9.95 -1.96 -9.11
C ALA A 133 10.00 -0.65 -8.32
N ILE A 134 8.89 0.08 -8.23
CA ILE A 134 8.81 1.34 -7.49
C ILE A 134 8.89 1.09 -5.98
N THR A 135 8.22 0.07 -5.44
CA THR A 135 8.29 -0.25 -3.99
C THR A 135 9.71 -0.61 -3.57
N SER A 136 10.46 -1.34 -4.40
CA SER A 136 11.88 -1.65 -4.14
C SER A 136 12.75 -0.38 -3.99
N ILE A 137 12.38 0.73 -4.64
CA ILE A 137 13.13 2.00 -4.50
C ILE A 137 13.00 2.57 -3.08
N GLY A 138 11.86 2.32 -2.40
CA GLY A 138 11.62 2.78 -1.02
C GLY A 138 12.66 2.25 -0.02
N VAL A 139 13.15 1.02 -0.23
CA VAL A 139 14.19 0.40 0.61
C VAL A 139 15.48 1.22 0.56
N TYR A 140 15.87 1.75 -0.59
CA TYR A 140 17.05 2.61 -0.72
C TYR A 140 16.92 3.89 0.09
N GLY A 141 15.73 4.49 0.14
CA GLY A 141 15.47 5.68 0.96
C GLY A 141 15.74 5.43 2.46
N ILE A 142 15.38 4.24 2.96
CA ILE A 142 15.59 3.85 4.36
C ILE A 142 17.08 3.61 4.67
N ILE A 143 17.83 2.96 3.75
CA ILE A 143 19.28 2.76 3.90
C ILE A 143 20.00 4.11 3.90
N LEU A 144 19.66 4.98 2.94
CA LEU A 144 20.26 6.31 2.83
C LEU A 144 19.97 7.17 4.05
N ALA A 145 18.76 7.08 4.62
CA ALA A 145 18.39 7.80 5.84
C ALA A 145 19.29 7.41 7.01
N GLY A 146 19.45 6.10 7.26
CA GLY A 146 20.31 5.62 8.36
C GLY A 146 21.79 5.94 8.16
N TRP A 147 22.28 5.90 6.91
CA TRP A 147 23.67 6.22 6.59
C TRP A 147 23.96 7.73 6.69
N ALA A 148 23.03 8.56 6.22
CA ALA A 148 23.17 10.02 6.24
C ALA A 148 23.30 10.60 7.65
N SER A 149 22.62 9.99 8.63
CA SER A 149 22.62 10.40 10.03
C SER A 149 23.96 10.24 10.75
N ASN A 150 24.92 9.50 10.19
CA ASN A 150 26.26 9.26 10.77
C ASN A 150 26.24 8.82 12.25
N SER A 151 25.25 8.00 12.62
CA SER A 151 25.08 7.39 13.93
C SER A 151 25.09 5.88 13.79
N LYS A 152 25.87 5.18 14.62
CA LYS A 152 26.00 3.71 14.56
C LYS A 152 24.66 3.01 14.77
N TYR A 153 23.84 3.52 15.69
CA TYR A 153 22.53 2.95 16.00
C TYR A 153 21.53 3.18 14.87
N ALA A 154 21.50 4.38 14.29
CA ALA A 154 20.63 4.68 13.15
C ALA A 154 20.97 3.82 11.93
N PHE A 155 22.26 3.62 11.66
CA PHE A 155 22.72 2.75 10.58
C PHE A 155 22.36 1.28 10.81
N LEU A 156 22.58 0.75 12.02
CA LEU A 156 22.17 -0.63 12.36
C LEU A 156 20.65 -0.81 12.27
N GLY A 157 19.87 0.18 12.71
CA GLY A 157 18.42 0.18 12.57
C GLY A 157 17.95 0.16 11.11
N ALA A 158 18.57 0.99 10.25
CA ALA A 158 18.30 0.99 8.82
C ALA A 158 18.63 -0.35 8.16
N MET A 159 19.81 -0.91 8.44
CA MET A 159 20.22 -2.20 7.85
C MET A 159 19.26 -3.34 8.22
N ARG A 160 18.78 -3.37 9.47
CA ARG A 160 17.80 -4.39 9.92
C ARG A 160 16.44 -4.18 9.27
N ALA A 161 15.96 -2.95 9.20
CA ALA A 161 14.72 -2.58 8.50
C ALA A 161 14.77 -3.03 7.04
N SER A 162 15.85 -2.67 6.34
CA SER A 162 16.03 -2.99 4.91
C SER A 162 16.14 -4.47 4.65
N ALA A 163 16.86 -5.21 5.48
CA ALA A 163 16.93 -6.67 5.37
C ALA A 163 15.56 -7.34 5.57
N GLN A 164 14.74 -6.81 6.50
CA GLN A 164 13.36 -7.28 6.70
C GLN A 164 12.52 -6.98 5.46
N MET A 165 12.44 -5.71 5.02
CA MET A 165 11.61 -5.31 3.87
C MET A 165 11.93 -6.14 2.61
N VAL A 166 13.22 -6.27 2.26
CA VAL A 166 13.64 -7.05 1.08
C VAL A 166 13.27 -8.53 1.22
N SER A 167 13.38 -9.11 2.41
CA SER A 167 13.04 -10.53 2.62
C SER A 167 11.55 -10.79 2.41
N TYR A 168 10.68 -9.86 2.82
CA TYR A 168 9.24 -9.99 2.66
C TYR A 168 8.73 -9.55 1.29
N GLU A 169 9.45 -8.67 0.60
CA GLU A 169 9.19 -8.31 -0.79
C GLU A 169 9.30 -9.53 -1.72
N ILE A 170 10.27 -10.42 -1.48
CA ILE A 170 10.39 -11.70 -2.21
C ILE A 170 9.14 -12.57 -2.00
N ALA A 171 8.67 -12.70 -0.76
CA ALA A 171 7.48 -13.50 -0.45
C ALA A 171 6.21 -12.91 -1.09
N MET A 172 6.05 -11.59 -1.07
CA MET A 172 4.97 -10.88 -1.77
C MET A 172 5.07 -11.04 -3.28
N GLY A 173 6.27 -10.95 -3.85
CA GLY A 173 6.51 -11.16 -5.27
C GLY A 173 6.06 -12.56 -5.74
N PHE A 174 6.34 -13.61 -4.95
CA PHE A 174 5.83 -14.95 -5.25
C PHE A 174 4.30 -15.05 -5.13
N ALA A 175 3.69 -14.38 -4.14
CA ALA A 175 2.23 -14.32 -4.05
C ALA A 175 1.58 -13.64 -5.27
N LEU A 176 2.16 -12.54 -5.72
CA LEU A 176 1.73 -11.85 -6.92
C LEU A 176 1.97 -12.70 -8.19
N ALA A 177 3.07 -13.44 -8.26
CA ALA A 177 3.34 -14.35 -9.38
C ALA A 177 2.28 -15.45 -9.53
N SER A 178 1.74 -15.98 -8.42
CA SER A 178 0.65 -16.97 -8.47
C SER A 178 -0.62 -16.42 -9.13
N ILE A 179 -0.89 -15.12 -8.96
CA ILE A 179 -2.05 -14.43 -9.55
C ILE A 179 -1.83 -14.21 -11.04
N LEU A 180 -0.59 -13.91 -11.45
CA LEU A 180 -0.24 -13.75 -12.87
C LEU A 180 -0.45 -15.02 -13.68
N ILE A 181 -0.16 -16.19 -13.09
CA ILE A 181 -0.38 -17.48 -13.75
C ILE A 181 -1.87 -17.71 -14.03
N ILE A 182 -2.75 -17.21 -13.14
CA ILE A 182 -4.20 -17.32 -13.30
C ILE A 182 -4.73 -16.28 -14.30
N SER A 183 -4.33 -15.01 -14.15
CA SER A 183 -4.87 -13.92 -14.96
C SER A 183 -4.35 -13.89 -16.40
N GLY A 184 -3.14 -14.42 -16.65
CA GLY A 184 -2.48 -14.38 -17.95
C GLY A 184 -2.06 -12.97 -18.40
N THR A 185 -2.14 -11.96 -17.53
CA THR A 185 -1.85 -10.56 -17.84
C THR A 185 -1.20 -9.84 -16.65
N LEU A 186 -0.30 -8.90 -16.96
CA LEU A 186 0.37 -8.02 -15.98
C LEU A 186 -0.40 -6.71 -15.75
N ASN A 187 -1.47 -6.48 -16.52
CA ASN A 187 -2.31 -5.29 -16.38
C ASN A 187 -3.26 -5.45 -15.19
N ILE A 188 -3.14 -4.55 -14.21
CA ILE A 188 -3.93 -4.57 -12.98
C ILE A 188 -5.44 -4.48 -13.28
N THR A 189 -5.82 -3.71 -14.31
CA THR A 189 -7.23 -3.57 -14.68
C THR A 189 -7.82 -4.89 -15.18
N ASP A 190 -7.06 -5.61 -15.98
CA ASP A 190 -7.50 -6.87 -16.56
C ASP A 190 -7.44 -8.03 -15.56
N ILE A 191 -6.52 -7.96 -14.57
CA ILE A 191 -6.51 -8.89 -13.40
C ILE A 191 -7.81 -8.78 -12.59
N VAL A 192 -8.40 -7.58 -12.45
CA VAL A 192 -9.69 -7.43 -11.76
C VAL A 192 -10.84 -7.96 -12.62
N LYS A 193 -10.80 -7.75 -13.94
CA LYS A 193 -11.80 -8.30 -14.85
C LYS A 193 -11.77 -9.83 -14.88
N SER A 194 -10.59 -10.46 -14.82
CA SER A 194 -10.48 -11.92 -14.78
C SER A 194 -11.08 -12.53 -13.50
N GLN A 195 -11.20 -11.76 -12.42
CA GLN A 195 -11.87 -12.19 -11.18
C GLN A 195 -13.41 -12.14 -11.28
N GLN A 196 -13.95 -11.55 -12.35
CA GLN A 196 -15.39 -11.52 -12.65
C GLN A 196 -15.80 -12.65 -13.59
N THR A 197 -14.86 -13.48 -14.04
CA THR A 197 -15.10 -14.62 -14.93
C THR A 197 -14.84 -15.93 -14.19
N GLY A 198 -15.66 -16.95 -14.46
CA GLY A 198 -15.52 -18.29 -13.89
C GLY A 198 -16.84 -18.94 -13.49
N TYR A 199 -16.75 -20.18 -13.01
CA TYR A 199 -17.92 -20.99 -12.65
C TYR A 199 -18.81 -20.31 -11.60
N PHE A 200 -18.22 -19.76 -10.53
CA PHE A 200 -18.99 -19.11 -9.46
C PHE A 200 -19.51 -17.72 -9.84
N ALA A 201 -18.82 -17.01 -10.75
CA ALA A 201 -19.32 -15.76 -11.30
C ALA A 201 -20.58 -15.99 -12.16
N SER A 202 -20.63 -17.10 -12.90
CA SER A 202 -21.83 -17.47 -13.69
C SER A 202 -23.08 -17.75 -12.83
N LEU A 203 -22.88 -18.12 -11.56
CA LEU A 203 -23.93 -18.32 -10.56
C LEU A 203 -24.32 -17.01 -9.82
N GLY A 204 -23.74 -15.87 -10.20
CA GLY A 204 -23.94 -14.57 -9.55
C GLY A 204 -23.22 -14.40 -8.20
N LEU A 205 -22.38 -15.37 -7.81
CA LEU A 205 -21.62 -15.39 -6.55
C LEU A 205 -20.17 -14.93 -6.78
N ASN A 206 -20.01 -13.65 -7.14
CA ASN A 206 -18.70 -13.05 -7.42
C ASN A 206 -17.69 -13.24 -6.29
N PHE A 207 -18.12 -13.15 -5.03
CA PHE A 207 -17.27 -13.35 -3.86
C PHE A 207 -16.51 -14.69 -3.85
N LEU A 208 -17.14 -15.76 -4.34
CA LEU A 208 -16.53 -17.10 -4.39
C LEU A 208 -15.63 -17.28 -5.62
N SER A 209 -15.83 -16.47 -6.66
CA SER A 209 -15.01 -16.48 -7.88
C SER A 209 -13.70 -15.72 -7.72
N TRP A 210 -13.56 -14.91 -6.66
CA TRP A 210 -12.37 -14.12 -6.40
C TRP A 210 -11.17 -14.98 -5.99
N ASN A 211 -9.98 -14.44 -6.23
CA ASN A 211 -8.72 -15.14 -6.02
C ASN A 211 -8.45 -15.50 -4.55
N TRP A 212 -9.06 -14.83 -3.57
CA TRP A 212 -8.77 -15.06 -2.15
C TRP A 212 -9.05 -16.50 -1.67
N LEU A 213 -10.07 -17.17 -2.20
CA LEU A 213 -10.45 -18.51 -1.74
C LEU A 213 -9.54 -19.60 -2.37
N PRO A 214 -9.36 -19.66 -3.70
CA PRO A 214 -8.42 -20.60 -4.31
C PRO A 214 -6.96 -20.36 -3.90
N LEU A 215 -6.59 -19.09 -3.69
CA LEU A 215 -5.24 -18.68 -3.30
C LEU A 215 -5.15 -18.29 -1.82
N LEU A 216 -5.95 -18.88 -0.95
CA LEU A 216 -5.98 -18.51 0.47
C LEU A 216 -4.59 -18.49 1.14
N PRO A 217 -3.70 -19.49 0.93
CA PRO A 217 -2.34 -19.43 1.48
C PRO A 217 -1.55 -18.24 0.97
N MET A 218 -1.67 -17.91 -0.32
CA MET A 218 -0.94 -16.78 -0.94
C MET A 218 -1.49 -15.44 -0.48
N PHE A 219 -2.80 -15.34 -0.31
CA PHE A 219 -3.44 -14.17 0.29
C PHE A 219 -2.88 -13.91 1.69
N LEU A 220 -2.84 -14.94 2.55
CA LEU A 220 -2.30 -14.81 3.91
C LEU A 220 -0.82 -14.42 3.90
N ILE A 221 -0.01 -15.05 3.03
CA ILE A 221 1.41 -14.70 2.88
C ILE A 221 1.54 -13.25 2.41
N TYR A 222 0.78 -12.81 1.41
CA TYR A 222 0.82 -11.44 0.91
C TYR A 222 0.42 -10.43 1.99
N PHE A 223 -0.69 -10.68 2.69
CA PHE A 223 -1.20 -9.79 3.72
C PHE A 223 -0.25 -9.67 4.92
N ILE A 224 0.27 -10.80 5.43
CA ILE A 224 1.21 -10.79 6.56
C ILE A 224 2.56 -10.20 6.14
N SER A 225 3.05 -10.53 4.95
CA SER A 225 4.29 -9.94 4.41
C SER A 225 4.15 -8.44 4.19
N GLY A 226 2.97 -7.97 3.79
CA GLY A 226 2.67 -6.54 3.68
C GLY A 226 2.76 -5.81 5.02
N VAL A 227 2.30 -6.40 6.13
CA VAL A 227 2.50 -5.83 7.47
C VAL A 227 3.99 -5.76 7.83
N ALA A 228 4.75 -6.80 7.46
CA ALA A 228 6.19 -6.87 7.72
C ALA A 228 7.01 -5.88 6.86
N GLU A 229 6.64 -5.68 5.60
CA GLU A 229 7.25 -4.69 4.71
C GLU A 229 7.08 -3.27 5.24
N LEU A 230 5.89 -2.96 5.80
CA LEU A 230 5.62 -1.65 6.38
C LEU A 230 6.32 -1.42 7.72
N ASN A 231 7.02 -2.42 8.28
CA ASN A 231 7.59 -2.39 9.62
C ASN A 231 6.53 -2.06 10.71
N ARG A 232 5.29 -2.52 10.51
CA ARG A 232 4.20 -2.30 11.47
C ARG A 232 4.09 -3.44 12.47
N HIS A 233 3.60 -3.11 13.66
CA HIS A 233 3.34 -4.09 14.71
C HIS A 233 2.47 -5.24 14.15
N PRO A 234 2.87 -6.52 14.27
CA PRO A 234 3.86 -7.10 15.20
C PRO A 234 5.31 -7.25 14.69
N PHE A 235 5.61 -6.70 13.52
CA PHE A 235 6.92 -6.76 12.86
C PHE A 235 7.68 -5.42 12.96
N ASP A 236 7.40 -4.59 13.97
CA ASP A 236 7.93 -3.24 14.20
C ASP A 236 9.30 -3.21 14.90
N VAL A 237 10.26 -3.99 14.41
CA VAL A 237 11.61 -4.11 15.02
C VAL A 237 12.35 -2.77 15.09
N VAL A 238 12.08 -1.88 14.13
CA VAL A 238 12.75 -0.59 13.97
C VAL A 238 12.26 0.45 14.99
N GLU A 239 10.98 0.40 15.35
CA GLU A 239 10.31 1.29 16.31
C GLU A 239 10.31 0.73 17.74
N GLY A 240 10.79 -0.49 17.92
CA GLY A 240 10.85 -1.15 19.22
C GLY A 240 11.74 -0.38 20.20
N GLU A 241 11.15 0.11 21.30
CA GLU A 241 11.85 0.77 22.40
C GLU A 241 12.95 -0.09 23.02
N SER A 242 12.75 -1.42 23.03
CA SER A 242 13.71 -2.40 23.55
C SER A 242 14.88 -2.68 22.60
N GLU A 243 14.80 -2.23 21.34
CA GLU A 243 15.83 -2.50 20.34
C GLU A 243 16.56 -1.22 19.93
N ILE A 244 15.97 -0.38 19.09
CA ILE A 244 16.65 0.80 18.50
C ILE A 244 15.76 2.07 18.57
N VAL A 245 14.64 2.04 19.31
CA VAL A 245 13.71 3.15 19.65
C VAL A 245 13.02 3.84 18.44
N ALA A 246 13.74 4.20 17.39
CA ALA A 246 13.22 4.77 16.15
C ALA A 246 14.10 4.46 14.91
N GLY A 247 15.09 3.57 15.04
CA GLY A 247 15.93 3.07 13.93
C GLY A 247 16.52 4.18 13.05
N HIS A 248 16.14 4.20 11.77
CA HIS A 248 16.66 5.16 10.79
C HIS A 248 16.11 6.58 10.97
N MET A 249 15.07 6.77 11.79
CA MET A 249 14.41 8.05 12.00
C MET A 249 14.94 8.83 13.22
N ILE A 250 15.83 8.24 14.04
CA ILE A 250 16.26 8.79 15.35
C ILE A 250 16.73 10.25 15.26
N GLU A 251 17.51 10.58 14.24
CA GLU A 251 18.12 11.91 14.11
C GLU A 251 17.20 12.93 13.42
N TYR A 252 16.10 12.48 12.80
CA TYR A 252 15.21 13.32 12.00
C TYR A 252 14.24 14.12 12.87
N SER A 253 14.07 15.41 12.55
CA SER A 253 13.16 16.33 13.25
C SER A 253 12.15 16.99 12.30
N GLY A 254 11.05 17.48 12.88
CA GLY A 254 10.03 18.27 12.21
C GLY A 254 9.42 17.58 11.00
N MET A 255 9.41 18.29 9.87
CA MET A 255 8.81 17.80 8.63
C MET A 255 9.56 16.60 8.02
N ALA A 256 10.89 16.51 8.22
CA ALA A 256 11.66 15.40 7.69
C ALA A 256 11.28 14.06 8.35
N PHE A 257 11.01 14.09 9.65
CA PHE A 257 10.43 12.97 10.38
C PHE A 257 9.00 12.66 9.91
N ALA A 258 8.18 13.69 9.71
CA ALA A 258 6.80 13.53 9.24
C ALA A 258 6.71 12.82 7.88
N MET A 259 7.66 13.06 6.98
CA MET A 259 7.70 12.42 5.66
C MET A 259 7.85 10.90 5.72
N PHE A 260 8.61 10.36 6.68
CA PHE A 260 8.73 8.91 6.86
C PHE A 260 7.41 8.28 7.28
N PHE A 261 6.73 8.85 8.29
CA PHE A 261 5.42 8.36 8.71
C PHE A 261 4.38 8.51 7.61
N LEU A 262 4.38 9.64 6.90
CA LEU A 262 3.47 9.86 5.79
C LEU A 262 3.66 8.80 4.70
N ALA A 263 4.90 8.46 4.36
CA ALA A 263 5.20 7.42 3.39
C ALA A 263 4.81 6.02 3.89
N GLU A 264 5.05 5.70 5.16
CA GLU A 264 4.65 4.43 5.77
C GLU A 264 3.13 4.24 5.72
N TYR A 265 2.35 5.28 6.08
CA TYR A 265 0.89 5.23 5.96
C TYR A 265 0.40 5.23 4.51
N ALA A 266 1.07 5.94 3.60
CA ALA A 266 0.73 5.90 2.17
C ALA A 266 0.94 4.49 1.59
N ASN A 267 2.06 3.84 1.94
CA ASN A 267 2.33 2.45 1.57
C ASN A 267 1.35 1.49 2.25
N MET A 268 0.91 1.78 3.47
CA MET A 268 -0.13 0.99 4.14
C MET A 268 -1.44 0.97 3.35
N ILE A 269 -1.87 2.14 2.86
CA ILE A 269 -3.05 2.24 2.00
C ILE A 269 -2.80 1.52 0.67
N LEU A 270 -1.61 1.66 0.08
CA LEU A 270 -1.24 1.00 -1.17
C LEU A 270 -1.33 -0.53 -1.06
N ILE A 271 -0.71 -1.13 -0.04
CA ILE A 271 -0.72 -2.58 0.17
C ILE A 271 -2.15 -3.07 0.46
N ALA A 272 -2.94 -2.33 1.23
CA ALA A 272 -4.34 -2.66 1.47
C ALA A 272 -5.19 -2.58 0.18
N ALA A 273 -4.95 -1.57 -0.66
CA ALA A 273 -5.63 -1.42 -1.95
C ALA A 273 -5.22 -2.54 -2.92
N LEU A 274 -3.94 -2.88 -3.00
CA LEU A 274 -3.45 -4.01 -3.80
C LEU A 274 -3.98 -5.34 -3.30
N THR A 275 -4.09 -5.54 -1.98
CA THR A 275 -4.74 -6.74 -1.41
C THR A 275 -6.18 -6.86 -1.91
N SER A 276 -6.92 -5.76 -1.88
CA SER A 276 -8.30 -5.70 -2.39
C SER A 276 -8.38 -6.01 -3.90
N ILE A 277 -7.49 -5.41 -4.69
CA ILE A 277 -7.46 -5.55 -6.16
C ILE A 277 -7.06 -6.96 -6.59
N MET A 278 -6.02 -7.52 -5.97
CA MET A 278 -5.40 -8.77 -6.40
C MET A 278 -6.16 -10.01 -5.91
N PHE A 279 -6.75 -9.94 -4.71
CA PHE A 279 -7.41 -11.08 -4.07
C PHE A 279 -8.93 -10.95 -3.94
N PHE A 280 -9.46 -9.74 -3.74
CA PHE A 280 -10.88 -9.50 -3.39
C PHE A 280 -11.65 -8.73 -4.48
N GLY A 281 -11.28 -8.87 -5.75
CA GLY A 281 -12.05 -8.35 -6.88
C GLY A 281 -12.06 -6.84 -7.03
N GLY A 282 -11.23 -6.09 -6.31
CA GLY A 282 -11.08 -4.62 -6.46
C GLY A 282 -12.42 -3.88 -6.40
N TRP A 283 -12.79 -3.21 -7.50
CA TRP A 283 -14.05 -2.45 -7.63
C TRP A 283 -15.30 -3.30 -7.89
N SER A 284 -15.18 -4.62 -7.96
CA SER A 284 -16.31 -5.53 -8.22
C SER A 284 -17.24 -5.65 -7.01
N PRO A 285 -18.57 -5.71 -7.20
CA PRO A 285 -19.51 -5.97 -6.12
C PRO A 285 -19.37 -7.41 -5.60
N ILE A 286 -19.69 -7.62 -4.33
CA ILE A 286 -19.60 -8.93 -3.64
C ILE A 286 -20.57 -9.96 -4.26
N ILE A 287 -21.79 -9.53 -4.57
CA ILE A 287 -22.84 -10.34 -5.17
C ILE A 287 -23.37 -9.60 -6.39
N ASP A 288 -23.70 -10.35 -7.43
CA ASP A 288 -24.21 -9.84 -8.68
C ASP A 288 -25.71 -9.50 -8.62
N ALA A 289 -26.09 -8.67 -7.66
CA ALA A 289 -27.47 -8.22 -7.45
C ALA A 289 -27.69 -6.84 -8.08
N PRO A 290 -28.84 -6.56 -8.71
CA PRO A 290 -29.13 -5.27 -9.35
C PRO A 290 -28.85 -4.07 -8.45
N VAL A 291 -29.30 -4.11 -7.19
CA VAL A 291 -29.11 -3.04 -6.19
C VAL A 291 -27.62 -2.78 -5.87
N LEU A 292 -26.79 -3.83 -5.90
CA LEU A 292 -25.37 -3.72 -5.58
C LEU A 292 -24.52 -3.28 -6.78
N ARG A 293 -25.02 -3.48 -8.01
CA ARG A 293 -24.40 -2.99 -9.25
C ARG A 293 -24.54 -1.47 -9.42
N ASP A 294 -25.64 -0.91 -8.91
CA ASP A 294 -25.90 0.54 -9.00
C ASP A 294 -24.93 1.37 -8.16
N ILE A 295 -24.27 0.76 -7.17
CA ILE A 295 -23.22 1.41 -6.37
C ILE A 295 -21.95 1.55 -7.22
N PRO A 296 -21.41 2.77 -7.41
CA PRO A 296 -20.19 2.97 -8.17
C PRO A 296 -19.02 2.12 -7.64
N GLY A 297 -18.29 1.45 -8.54
CA GLY A 297 -17.18 0.54 -8.22
C GLY A 297 -16.11 1.15 -7.30
N PHE A 298 -15.92 2.47 -7.37
CA PHE A 298 -15.05 3.21 -6.47
C PHE A 298 -15.34 2.96 -4.98
N PHE A 299 -16.63 2.96 -4.59
CA PHE A 299 -17.01 2.74 -3.19
C PHE A 299 -16.70 1.32 -2.72
N TRP A 300 -16.79 0.33 -3.60
CA TRP A 300 -16.39 -1.05 -3.30
C TRP A 300 -14.90 -1.16 -3.04
N LEU A 301 -14.08 -0.54 -3.89
CA LEU A 301 -12.62 -0.53 -3.69
C LEU A 301 -12.25 0.17 -2.37
N VAL A 302 -12.83 1.34 -2.10
CA VAL A 302 -12.59 2.10 -0.86
C VAL A 302 -13.05 1.31 0.36
N GLY A 303 -14.23 0.69 0.33
CA GLY A 303 -14.76 -0.11 1.43
C GLY A 303 -13.89 -1.32 1.75
N LYS A 304 -13.45 -2.06 0.73
CA LYS A 304 -12.54 -3.21 0.91
C LYS A 304 -11.16 -2.76 1.41
N THR A 305 -10.63 -1.66 0.86
CA THR A 305 -9.35 -1.09 1.31
C THR A 305 -9.45 -0.68 2.79
N PHE A 306 -10.55 -0.01 3.19
CA PHE A 306 -10.80 0.37 4.58
C PHE A 306 -10.94 -0.83 5.52
N PHE A 307 -11.54 -1.92 5.05
CA PHE A 307 -11.59 -3.18 5.79
C PHE A 307 -10.17 -3.73 6.05
N PHE A 308 -9.32 -3.84 5.02
CA PHE A 308 -7.95 -4.33 5.20
C PHE A 308 -7.08 -3.39 6.05
N LEU A 309 -7.25 -2.08 5.93
CA LEU A 309 -6.61 -1.11 6.82
C LEU A 309 -7.04 -1.32 8.28
N SER A 310 -8.33 -1.56 8.51
CA SER A 310 -8.84 -1.87 9.85
C SER A 310 -8.29 -3.21 10.36
N CYS A 311 -8.12 -4.21 9.50
CA CYS A 311 -7.44 -5.46 9.86
C CYS A 311 -5.96 -5.22 10.24
N PHE A 312 -5.21 -4.37 9.53
CA PHE A 312 -3.84 -4.01 9.93
C PHE A 312 -3.79 -3.38 11.33
N ILE A 313 -4.70 -2.45 11.61
CA ILE A 313 -4.79 -1.81 12.92
C ILE A 313 -5.22 -2.82 14.00
N TRP A 314 -6.11 -3.75 13.66
CA TRP A 314 -6.52 -4.82 14.57
C TRP A 314 -5.33 -5.73 14.90
N LEU A 315 -4.54 -6.16 13.90
CA LEU A 315 -3.33 -6.96 14.16
C LEU A 315 -2.38 -6.27 15.13
N ARG A 316 -2.20 -4.95 15.00
CA ARG A 316 -1.40 -4.14 15.91
C ARG A 316 -1.92 -4.16 17.36
N ALA A 317 -3.23 -4.16 17.56
CA ALA A 317 -3.83 -4.14 18.89
C ALA A 317 -3.88 -5.52 19.56
N SER A 318 -3.85 -6.61 18.79
CA SER A 318 -4.06 -7.98 19.32
C SER A 318 -2.79 -8.80 19.52
N PHE A 319 -1.80 -8.68 18.64
CA PHE A 319 -0.61 -9.54 18.71
C PHE A 319 0.51 -8.92 19.54
N PRO A 320 1.40 -9.74 20.13
CA PRO A 320 2.67 -9.27 20.70
C PRO A 320 3.72 -9.07 19.59
N ARG A 321 4.78 -8.32 19.91
CA ARG A 321 5.92 -8.11 19.00
C ARG A 321 6.73 -9.38 18.78
N TYR A 322 7.21 -9.59 17.56
CA TYR A 322 8.17 -10.63 17.24
C TYR A 322 9.61 -10.13 17.36
N ARG A 323 10.51 -11.03 17.76
CA ARG A 323 11.95 -10.76 17.70
C ARG A 323 12.45 -10.89 16.26
N TYR A 324 13.42 -10.06 15.88
CA TYR A 324 14.01 -10.04 14.53
C TYR A 324 14.41 -11.43 13.98
N ASP A 325 15.05 -12.28 14.80
CA ASP A 325 15.45 -13.62 14.37
C ASP A 325 14.24 -14.50 13.98
N GLN A 326 13.12 -14.34 14.69
CA GLN A 326 11.88 -15.08 14.44
C GLN A 326 11.20 -14.58 13.16
N ILE A 327 11.22 -13.27 12.93
CA ILE A 327 10.70 -12.61 11.74
C ILE A 327 11.46 -13.12 10.51
N MET A 328 12.79 -13.04 10.52
CA MET A 328 13.62 -13.54 9.41
C MET A 328 13.41 -15.03 9.18
N ARG A 329 13.25 -15.84 10.24
CA ARG A 329 12.95 -17.26 10.13
C ARG A 329 11.57 -17.51 9.49
N LEU A 330 10.56 -16.71 9.83
CA LEU A 330 9.22 -16.81 9.26
C LEU A 330 9.23 -16.55 7.76
N GLY A 331 9.86 -15.47 7.31
CA GLY A 331 9.99 -15.17 5.88
C GLY A 331 10.72 -16.27 5.11
N TRP A 332 11.94 -16.61 5.54
CA TRP A 332 12.82 -17.51 4.80
C TRP A 332 12.49 -18.99 4.92
N LYS A 333 12.06 -19.48 6.09
CA LYS A 333 11.80 -20.91 6.30
C LYS A 333 10.34 -21.31 6.15
N VAL A 334 9.40 -20.36 6.15
CA VAL A 334 7.96 -20.65 6.09
C VAL A 334 7.34 -20.05 4.84
N PHE A 335 7.40 -18.72 4.67
CA PHE A 335 6.67 -18.06 3.58
C PHE A 335 7.24 -18.40 2.19
N ILE A 336 8.57 -18.34 2.01
CA ILE A 336 9.18 -18.64 0.71
C ILE A 336 8.96 -20.11 0.28
N PRO A 337 9.18 -21.13 1.13
CA PRO A 337 8.91 -22.51 0.72
C PRO A 337 7.44 -22.78 0.38
N ILE A 338 6.51 -22.22 1.17
CA ILE A 338 5.07 -22.38 0.91
C ILE A 338 4.68 -21.68 -0.39
N SER A 339 5.20 -20.47 -0.64
CA SER A 339 4.88 -19.72 -1.87
C SER A 339 5.36 -20.43 -3.13
N ILE A 340 6.58 -20.98 -3.12
CA ILE A 340 7.12 -21.75 -4.24
C ILE A 340 6.28 -23.01 -4.50
N PHE A 341 5.96 -23.76 -3.45
CA PHE A 341 5.11 -24.95 -3.59
C PHE A 341 3.74 -24.59 -4.18
N TRP A 342 3.13 -23.50 -3.71
CA TRP A 342 1.82 -23.08 -4.17
C TRP A 342 1.83 -22.59 -5.60
N ILE A 343 2.87 -21.88 -6.04
CA ILE A 343 3.03 -21.50 -7.46
C ILE A 343 3.03 -22.73 -8.37
N LEU A 344 3.75 -23.78 -8.00
CA LEU A 344 3.79 -25.03 -8.77
C LEU A 344 2.41 -25.71 -8.81
N LEU A 345 1.72 -25.73 -7.66
CA LEU A 345 0.37 -26.29 -7.55
C LEU A 345 -0.63 -25.51 -8.43
N VAL A 346 -0.61 -24.18 -8.37
CA VAL A 346 -1.47 -23.30 -9.18
C VAL A 346 -1.16 -23.47 -10.66
N GLY A 347 0.12 -23.53 -11.04
CA GLY A 347 0.53 -23.80 -12.42
C GLY A 347 -0.01 -25.13 -12.95
N ALA A 348 0.09 -26.20 -12.16
CA ALA A 348 -0.48 -27.50 -12.52
C ALA A 348 -2.02 -27.46 -12.59
N TRP A 349 -2.68 -26.74 -11.68
CA TRP A 349 -4.14 -26.63 -11.65
C TRP A 349 -4.69 -25.86 -12.86
N VAL A 350 -4.06 -24.75 -13.25
CA VAL A 350 -4.50 -23.95 -14.41
C VAL A 350 -4.41 -24.75 -15.72
N LEU A 351 -3.43 -25.65 -15.85
CA LEU A 351 -3.28 -26.55 -17.00
C LEU A 351 -4.24 -27.76 -16.96
N SER A 352 -4.74 -28.11 -15.79
CA SER A 352 -5.66 -29.23 -15.61
C SER A 352 -7.06 -28.95 -16.17
N PRO A 353 -7.87 -29.98 -16.49
CA PRO A 353 -9.25 -29.80 -16.93
C PRO A 353 -10.18 -29.23 -15.83
N TRP A 354 -9.74 -29.18 -14.57
CA TRP A 354 -10.50 -28.70 -13.41
C TRP A 354 -10.31 -27.20 -13.17
N ASN A 355 -10.03 -26.43 -14.22
CA ASN A 355 -9.76 -25.01 -14.12
C ASN A 355 -11.05 -24.23 -13.80
N ILE A 356 -11.10 -23.63 -12.60
CA ILE A 356 -12.25 -22.86 -12.09
C ILE A 356 -12.32 -21.42 -12.63
N TRP A 357 -11.25 -20.94 -13.25
CA TRP A 357 -11.08 -19.56 -13.73
C TRP A 357 -11.42 -19.40 -15.23
N LYS A 358 -11.88 -20.47 -15.90
CA LYS A 358 -12.32 -20.45 -17.30
C LYS A 358 -13.82 -20.23 -17.45
#